data_AF-A0A5B7AJY7-F1
#
_entry.id   AF-A0A5B7AJY7-F1
#
_cell.length_a   1.000
_cell.length_b   1.000
_cell.length_c   1.000
_cell.angle_alpha   90.00
_cell.angle_beta   90.00
_cell.angle_gamma   90.00
#
_symmetry.space_group_name_H-M   'P 1'
#
loop_
_entity.id
_entity.type
_entity.pdbx_description
1 polymer ?
#
loop_
_entity_poly.entity_id
_entity_poly.type
_entity_poly.pdbx_seq_one_letter_code
_entity_poly.pdbx_strand_id
1 'polypeptide(L)'
;GVVVCIQGDEFWHMTKVLRLSTNDRVELFNGKGGLIEGCIQRIDRTGLDVVALEEPKLVPPQTTQWHVFAAFGTLKGGRADWLVEKCTELGANSVTPLLTERSPSISENRVDRLQRVILAAAKQCQRLHEMTLNPPTKIGGLLPITSLRKR
;
A
#
# COMPACT_ATOMS: atom_id res chain seq x y z
N GLY A 1 -12.88 -3.44 -25.33
CA GLY A 1 -12.57 -3.81 -23.94
C GLY A 1 -12.29 -2.56 -23.14
N VAL A 2 -12.33 -2.63 -21.81
CA VAL A 2 -11.90 -1.54 -20.93
C VAL A 2 -10.41 -1.27 -21.16
N VAL A 3 -10.02 0.00 -21.24
CA VAL A 3 -8.63 0.43 -21.42
C VAL A 3 -8.21 1.25 -20.20
N VAL A 4 -7.06 0.90 -19.61
CA VAL A 4 -6.46 1.61 -18.49
C VAL A 4 -5.16 2.25 -18.96
N CYS A 5 -5.06 3.57 -18.85
CA CYS A 5 -3.85 4.32 -19.16
C CYS A 5 -2.99 4.48 -17.90
N ILE A 6 -1.72 4.12 -17.99
CA ILE A 6 -0.74 4.23 -16.91
C ILE A 6 0.32 5.25 -17.29
N GLN A 7 0.57 6.20 -16.39
CA GLN A 7 1.49 7.34 -16.59
C GLN A 7 2.34 7.57 -15.33
N GLY A 8 3.29 8.50 -15.41
CA GLY A 8 4.11 8.91 -14.26
C GLY A 8 5.02 7.80 -13.74
N ASP A 9 5.23 7.76 -12.42
CA ASP A 9 6.17 6.84 -11.77
C ASP A 9 5.86 5.36 -12.06
N GLU A 10 4.58 5.00 -12.18
CA GLU A 10 4.19 3.61 -12.47
C GLU A 10 4.57 3.21 -13.88
N PHE A 11 4.36 4.08 -14.86
CA PHE A 11 4.81 3.85 -16.24
C PHE A 11 6.33 3.65 -16.31
N TRP A 12 7.10 4.47 -15.59
CA TRP A 12 8.55 4.32 -15.49
C TRP A 12 8.95 3.01 -14.82
N HIS A 13 8.26 2.63 -13.74
CA HIS A 13 8.51 1.37 -13.04
C HIS A 13 8.27 0.16 -13.97
N MET A 14 7.13 0.13 -14.65
CA MET A 14 6.75 -0.95 -15.57
C MET A 14 7.74 -1.08 -16.75
N THR A 15 8.14 0.03 -17.37
CA THR A 15 8.96 -0.01 -18.59
C THR A 15 10.47 -0.05 -18.35
N LYS A 16 10.97 0.55 -17.26
CA LYS A 16 12.42 0.62 -16.98
C LYS A 16 12.89 -0.38 -15.94
N VAL A 17 12.08 -0.62 -14.91
CA VAL A 17 12.44 -1.55 -13.83
C VAL A 17 12.01 -2.96 -14.20
N LEU A 18 10.72 -3.15 -14.48
CA LEU A 18 10.17 -4.45 -14.87
C LEU A 18 10.46 -4.81 -16.34
N ARG A 19 10.81 -3.81 -17.16
CA ARG A 19 11.14 -3.96 -18.59
C ARG A 19 10.02 -4.60 -19.42
N LEU A 20 8.78 -4.29 -19.04
CA LEU A 20 7.60 -4.76 -19.76
C LEU A 20 7.51 -4.09 -21.14
N SER A 21 6.95 -4.83 -22.08
CA SER A 21 6.84 -4.54 -23.49
C SER A 21 5.41 -4.78 -23.98
N THR A 22 5.13 -4.41 -25.24
CA THR A 22 3.84 -4.70 -25.84
C THR A 22 3.59 -6.22 -25.89
N ASN A 23 2.34 -6.61 -25.71
CA ASN A 23 1.86 -7.99 -25.55
C ASN A 23 2.17 -8.67 -24.20
N ASP A 24 2.88 -8.03 -23.28
CA ASP A 24 3.04 -8.57 -21.93
C ASP A 24 1.71 -8.51 -21.16
N ARG A 25 1.42 -9.59 -20.43
CA ARG A 25 0.28 -9.68 -19.53
C ARG A 25 0.61 -9.05 -18.19
N VAL A 26 -0.33 -8.27 -17.69
CA VAL A 26 -0.20 -7.60 -16.40
C VAL A 26 -1.49 -7.72 -15.61
N GLU A 27 -1.32 -7.74 -14.30
CA GLU A 27 -2.43 -7.62 -13.35
C GLU A 27 -2.31 -6.25 -12.69
N LEU A 28 -3.37 -5.46 -12.77
CA LEU A 28 -3.46 -4.13 -12.21
C LEU A 28 -4.46 -4.12 -11.06
N PHE A 29 -4.07 -3.50 -9.95
CA PHE A 29 -4.99 -3.24 -8.84
C PHE A 29 -4.88 -1.80 -8.38
N ASN A 30 -5.96 -1.28 -7.78
CA ASN A 30 -6.07 0.13 -7.38
C ASN A 30 -5.94 0.37 -5.87
N GLY A 31 -5.57 -0.65 -5.09
CA GLY A 31 -5.47 -0.59 -3.64
C GLY A 31 -6.83 -0.46 -2.91
N LYS A 32 -7.95 -0.56 -3.63
CA LYS A 32 -9.32 -0.44 -3.11
C LYS A 32 -10.18 -1.66 -3.50
N GLY A 33 -9.53 -2.78 -3.85
CA GLY A 33 -10.19 -4.02 -4.25
C GLY A 33 -10.45 -4.16 -5.75
N GLY A 34 -10.24 -3.11 -6.55
CA GLY A 34 -10.34 -3.22 -8.00
C GLY A 34 -9.18 -4.01 -8.57
N LEU A 35 -9.47 -4.97 -9.43
CA LEU A 35 -8.51 -5.88 -10.04
C LEU A 35 -8.82 -6.04 -11.54
N ILE A 36 -7.80 -5.89 -12.38
CA ILE A 36 -7.91 -6.03 -13.83
C ILE A 36 -6.74 -6.86 -14.33
N GLU A 37 -7.04 -7.95 -15.03
CA GLU A 37 -6.07 -8.67 -15.84
C GLU A 37 -6.11 -8.13 -17.27
N GLY A 38 -4.95 -7.76 -17.79
CA GLY A 38 -4.86 -7.07 -19.06
C GLY A 38 -3.58 -7.36 -19.82
N CYS A 39 -3.52 -6.85 -21.04
CA CYS A 39 -2.37 -6.95 -21.93
C CYS A 39 -1.93 -5.54 -22.35
N ILE A 40 -0.62 -5.27 -22.31
CA ILE A 40 -0.08 -3.99 -22.75
C ILE A 40 -0.19 -3.92 -24.28
N GLN A 41 -1.02 -3.03 -24.80
CA GLN A 41 -1.22 -2.89 -26.25
C GLN A 41 -0.41 -1.75 -26.84
N ARG A 42 -0.12 -0.72 -26.05
CA ARG A 42 0.62 0.46 -26.52
C ARG A 42 1.55 0.94 -25.42
N ILE A 43 2.76 1.33 -25.82
CA ILE A 43 3.74 2.03 -25.00
C ILE A 43 4.20 3.23 -25.81
N ASP A 44 4.09 4.43 -25.24
CA ASP A 44 4.62 5.66 -25.83
C ASP A 44 5.64 6.35 -24.88
N ARG A 45 5.95 7.62 -25.12
CA ARG A 45 6.95 8.34 -24.31
C ARG A 45 6.42 8.80 -22.94
N THR A 46 5.11 8.83 -22.77
CA THR A 46 4.41 9.43 -21.62
C THR A 46 3.57 8.43 -20.84
N GLY A 47 3.25 7.28 -21.43
CA GLY A 47 2.45 6.25 -20.79
C GLY A 47 2.38 4.95 -21.55
N LEU A 48 1.60 4.03 -20.99
CA LEU A 48 1.23 2.78 -21.64
C LEU A 48 -0.25 2.49 -21.43
N ASP A 49 -0.84 1.76 -22.37
CA ASP A 49 -2.24 1.36 -22.33
C ASP A 49 -2.34 -0.15 -22.11
N VAL A 50 -3.10 -0.51 -21.09
CA VAL A 50 -3.46 -1.90 -20.79
C VAL A 50 -4.90 -2.13 -21.19
N VAL A 51 -5.12 -3.09 -22.08
CA VAL A 51 -6.46 -3.52 -22.48
C VAL A 51 -6.86 -4.72 -21.63
N ALA A 52 -7.98 -4.61 -20.94
CA ALA A 52 -8.50 -5.68 -20.10
C ALA A 52 -8.84 -6.93 -20.94
N LEU A 53 -8.37 -8.09 -20.49
CA LEU A 53 -8.65 -9.39 -21.10
C LEU A 53 -9.99 -9.97 -20.60
N GLU A 54 -10.38 -9.61 -19.38
CA GLU A 54 -11.63 -9.98 -18.73
C GLU A 54 -12.36 -8.74 -18.20
N GLU A 55 -13.57 -8.92 -17.68
CA GLU A 55 -14.27 -7.85 -16.98
C GLU A 55 -13.53 -7.49 -15.67
N PRO A 56 -13.37 -6.19 -15.35
CA PRO A 56 -12.79 -5.75 -14.09
C PRO A 56 -13.51 -6.36 -12.88
N LYS A 57 -12.74 -6.90 -11.96
CA LYS A 57 -13.23 -7.53 -10.73
C LYS A 57 -13.19 -6.50 -9.59
N LEU A 58 -14.17 -6.56 -8.69
CA LEU A 58 -14.15 -5.83 -7.42
C LEU A 58 -14.16 -6.83 -6.27
N VAL A 59 -13.02 -6.95 -5.60
CA VAL A 59 -12.84 -7.87 -4.48
C VAL A 59 -13.07 -7.13 -3.17
N PRO A 60 -14.01 -7.54 -2.31
CA PRO A 60 -14.21 -6.90 -1.02
C PRO A 60 -13.01 -7.14 -0.08
N PRO A 61 -12.79 -6.26 0.92
CA PRO A 61 -11.74 -6.48 1.90
C PRO A 61 -12.02 -7.74 2.73
N GLN A 62 -10.96 -8.33 3.29
CA GLN A 62 -11.09 -9.48 4.19
C GLN A 62 -11.90 -9.12 5.45
N THR A 63 -12.67 -10.10 5.96
CA THR A 63 -13.56 -9.93 7.11
C THR A 63 -12.81 -9.68 8.42
N THR A 64 -11.64 -10.28 8.59
CA THR A 64 -10.84 -10.10 9.80
C THR A 64 -10.00 -8.84 9.68
N GLN A 65 -10.40 -7.80 10.41
CA GLN A 65 -9.68 -6.54 10.42
C GLN A 65 -8.91 -6.33 11.72
N TRP A 66 -7.58 -6.29 11.60
CA TRP A 66 -6.68 -5.99 12.70
C TRP A 66 -5.91 -4.70 12.45
N HIS A 67 -5.82 -3.90 13.50
CA HIS A 67 -5.20 -2.58 13.49
C HIS A 67 -3.99 -2.61 14.41
N VAL A 68 -2.85 -2.19 13.87
CA VAL A 68 -1.58 -2.19 14.60
C VAL A 68 -1.34 -0.83 15.20
N PHE A 69 -1.04 -0.81 16.49
CA PHE A 69 -0.58 0.36 17.21
C PHE A 69 0.81 0.05 17.73
N ALA A 70 1.82 0.76 17.23
CA ALA A 70 3.21 0.41 17.55
C ALA A 70 4.06 1.66 17.78
N ALA A 71 4.85 1.64 18.85
CA ALA A 71 5.83 2.67 19.16
C ALA A 71 7.15 2.35 18.46
N PHE A 72 7.42 2.97 17.31
CA PHE A 72 8.61 2.68 16.51
C PHE A 72 9.39 3.91 16.01
N GLY A 73 9.05 5.12 16.46
CA GLY A 73 9.65 6.34 15.91
C GLY A 73 11.17 6.43 16.05
N THR A 74 11.77 5.82 17.08
CA THR A 74 13.23 5.79 17.32
C THR A 74 13.94 4.54 16.80
N LEU A 75 13.24 3.63 16.12
CA LEU A 75 13.86 2.40 15.65
C LEU A 75 14.93 2.69 14.60
N LYS A 76 16.19 2.41 14.98
CA LYS A 76 17.37 2.53 14.12
C LYS A 76 17.46 1.36 13.14
N GLY A 77 18.26 1.53 12.08
CA GLY A 77 18.62 0.45 11.15
C GLY A 77 17.46 -0.11 10.34
N GLY A 78 16.51 0.73 9.93
CA GLY A 78 15.41 0.31 9.04
C GLY A 78 14.32 -0.55 9.69
N ARG A 79 14.38 -0.82 11.00
CA ARG A 79 13.39 -1.68 11.68
C ARG A 79 11.95 -1.12 11.64
N ALA A 80 11.78 0.19 11.56
CA ALA A 80 10.46 0.79 11.36
C ALA A 80 9.87 0.40 9.99
N ASP A 81 10.68 0.50 8.94
CA ASP A 81 10.32 0.09 7.59
C ASP A 81 9.97 -1.40 7.55
N TRP A 82 10.82 -2.25 8.15
CA TRP A 82 10.56 -3.69 8.27
C TRP A 82 9.25 -4.01 8.99
N LEU A 83 8.95 -3.33 10.10
CA LEU A 83 7.69 -3.51 10.82
C LEU A 83 6.50 -3.17 9.93
N VAL A 84 6.55 -2.05 9.22
CA VAL A 84 5.47 -1.59 8.34
C VAL A 84 5.30 -2.49 7.13
N GLU A 85 6.39 -2.97 6.54
CA GLU A 85 6.40 -4.00 5.49
C GLU A 85 5.68 -5.26 5.98
N LYS A 86 6.07 -5.80 7.13
CA LYS A 86 5.45 -7.03 7.67
C LYS A 86 4.00 -6.84 8.10
N CYS A 87 3.62 -5.67 8.61
CA CYS A 87 2.22 -5.36 8.84
C CYS A 87 1.41 -5.42 7.54
N THR A 88 1.97 -4.90 6.44
CA THR A 88 1.32 -4.92 5.12
C THR A 88 1.19 -6.35 4.58
N GLU A 89 2.27 -7.13 4.62
CA GLU A 89 2.31 -8.52 4.13
C GLU A 89 1.39 -9.45 4.91
N LEU A 90 1.35 -9.33 6.24
CA LEU A 90 0.49 -10.15 7.10
C LEU A 90 -0.98 -9.72 7.05
N GLY A 91 -1.24 -8.55 6.45
CA GLY A 91 -2.57 -8.11 6.10
C GLY A 91 -3.27 -7.18 7.10
N ALA A 92 -2.51 -6.39 7.86
CA ALA A 92 -3.05 -5.34 8.72
C ALA A 92 -3.90 -4.34 7.92
N ASN A 93 -5.01 -3.88 8.51
CA ASN A 93 -5.84 -2.85 7.89
C ASN A 93 -5.26 -1.46 8.08
N SER A 94 -4.62 -1.24 9.22
CA SER A 94 -3.92 0.02 9.47
C SER A 94 -2.75 -0.18 10.41
N VAL A 95 -1.76 0.69 10.27
CA VAL A 95 -0.72 0.90 11.27
C VAL A 95 -0.78 2.34 11.77
N THR A 96 -0.78 2.50 13.09
CA THR A 96 -0.79 3.79 13.78
C THR A 96 0.51 3.92 14.57
N PRO A 97 1.39 4.86 14.21
CA PRO A 97 2.59 5.12 14.98
C PRO A 97 2.23 5.70 16.36
N LEU A 98 2.84 5.16 17.41
CA LEU A 98 2.67 5.68 18.77
C LEU A 98 3.81 6.61 19.16
N LEU A 99 3.44 7.81 19.58
CA LEU A 99 4.32 8.80 20.17
C LEU A 99 4.54 8.45 21.65
N THR A 100 5.81 8.38 22.04
CA THR A 100 6.23 8.03 23.40
C THR A 100 7.20 9.07 23.93
N GLU A 101 7.51 9.05 25.23
CA GLU A 101 8.46 10.00 25.84
C GLU A 101 9.82 10.02 25.12
N ARG A 102 10.33 8.83 24.73
CA ARG A 102 11.60 8.69 24.00
C ARG A 102 11.47 8.99 22.51
N SER A 103 10.25 9.10 21.99
CA SER A 103 9.95 9.35 20.57
C SER A 103 8.73 10.26 20.44
N PRO A 104 8.86 11.55 20.79
CA PRO A 104 7.72 12.45 20.95
C PRO A 104 7.11 12.90 19.62
N SER A 105 7.83 12.77 18.51
CA SER A 105 7.37 13.13 17.17
C SER A 105 7.89 12.16 16.11
N ILE A 106 7.26 12.19 14.95
CA ILE A 106 7.70 11.53 13.73
C ILE A 106 7.65 12.60 12.63
N SER A 107 8.74 12.76 11.88
CA SER A 107 8.82 13.76 10.81
C SER A 107 7.96 13.37 9.60
N GLU A 108 7.51 14.37 8.84
CA GLU A 108 6.75 14.16 7.59
C GLU A 108 7.54 13.28 6.60
N ASN A 109 8.83 13.57 6.40
CA ASN A 109 9.71 12.73 5.57
C ASN A 109 9.71 11.25 5.97
N ARG A 110 9.56 10.96 7.28
CA ARG A 110 9.47 9.58 7.78
C ARG A 110 8.10 9.00 7.46
N VAL A 111 7.01 9.76 7.60
CA VAL A 111 5.66 9.34 7.19
C VAL A 111 5.63 9.01 5.70
N ASP A 112 6.15 9.89 4.84
CA ASP A 112 6.19 9.68 3.38
C ASP A 112 7.03 8.44 3.00
N ARG A 113 8.12 8.20 3.74
CA ARG A 113 8.92 6.99 3.58
C ARG A 113 8.12 5.74 3.95
N LEU A 114 7.37 5.77 5.05
CA LEU A 114 6.55 4.63 5.47
C LEU A 114 5.41 4.37 4.49
N GLN A 115 4.78 5.40 3.94
CA GLN A 115 3.77 5.24 2.88
C GLN A 115 4.36 4.55 1.64
N ARG A 116 5.56 4.94 1.21
CA ARG A 116 6.26 4.25 0.11
C ARG A 116 6.57 2.78 0.43
N VAL A 117 6.93 2.47 1.67
CA VAL A 117 7.13 1.08 2.11
C VAL A 117 5.82 0.28 2.04
N ILE A 118 4.71 0.87 2.48
CA ILE A 118 3.37 0.23 2.38
C ILE A 118 3.03 -0.06 0.92
N LEU A 119 3.16 0.93 0.04
CA LEU A 119 2.85 0.76 -1.39
C LEU A 119 3.73 -0.33 -2.03
N ALA A 120 5.03 -0.33 -1.74
CA ALA A 120 5.96 -1.34 -2.26
C ALA A 120 5.63 -2.74 -1.74
N ALA A 121 5.34 -2.88 -0.43
CA ALA A 121 4.98 -4.14 0.18
C ALA A 121 3.64 -4.66 -0.37
N ALA A 122 2.64 -3.78 -0.51
CA ALA A 122 1.33 -4.13 -1.08
C ALA A 122 1.46 -4.68 -2.51
N LYS A 123 2.35 -4.10 -3.32
CA LYS A 123 2.66 -4.63 -4.66
C LYS A 123 3.32 -6.00 -4.63
N GLN A 124 4.32 -6.18 -3.77
CA GLN A 124 5.03 -7.45 -3.64
C GLN A 124 4.13 -8.60 -3.17
N CYS A 125 3.23 -8.33 -2.22
CA CYS A 125 2.30 -9.33 -1.71
C CYS A 125 0.94 -9.37 -2.44
N GLN A 126 0.81 -8.64 -3.56
CA GLN A 126 -0.42 -8.57 -4.37
C GLN A 126 -1.67 -8.21 -3.53
N ARG A 127 -1.49 -7.32 -2.56
CA ARG A 127 -2.57 -6.90 -1.67
C ARG A 127 -3.49 -5.92 -2.38
N LEU A 128 -4.72 -6.35 -2.63
CA LEU A 128 -5.74 -5.56 -3.33
C LEU A 128 -6.27 -4.36 -2.54
N HIS A 129 -6.10 -4.36 -1.21
CA HIS A 129 -6.55 -3.30 -0.30
C HIS A 129 -5.37 -2.73 0.47
N GLU A 130 -4.98 -1.49 0.19
CA GLU A 130 -3.81 -0.87 0.81
C GLU A 130 -3.99 -0.71 2.32
N MET A 131 -2.92 -0.96 3.09
CA MET A 131 -2.93 -0.70 4.53
C MET A 131 -2.93 0.81 4.79
N THR A 132 -3.80 1.29 5.67
CA THR A 132 -3.82 2.71 6.03
C THR A 132 -2.71 3.05 7.03
N LEU A 133 -1.89 4.07 6.73
CA LEU A 133 -1.01 4.70 7.73
C LEU A 133 -1.77 5.82 8.43
N ASN A 134 -2.15 5.59 9.69
CA ASN A 134 -2.84 6.62 10.48
C ASN A 134 -1.86 7.68 10.99
N PRO A 135 -2.34 8.90 11.30
CA PRO A 135 -1.53 9.93 11.93
C PRO A 135 -0.90 9.43 13.25
N PRO A 136 0.36 9.81 13.57
CA PRO A 136 0.98 9.48 14.84
C PRO A 136 0.14 9.97 16.03
N THR A 137 -0.07 9.12 17.04
CA THR A 137 -0.89 9.47 18.21
C THR A 137 -0.20 9.10 19.53
N LYS A 138 -0.58 9.76 20.62
CA LYS A 138 -0.10 9.42 21.97
C LYS A 138 -0.84 8.21 22.50
N ILE A 139 -0.21 7.42 23.38
CA ILE A 139 -0.81 6.24 24.01
C ILE A 139 -2.16 6.57 24.70
N GLY A 140 -2.25 7.71 25.39
CA GLY A 140 -3.51 8.13 26.05
C GLY A 140 -4.67 8.34 25.08
N GLY A 141 -4.40 8.65 23.80
CA GLY A 141 -5.41 8.78 22.75
C GLY A 141 -5.96 7.44 22.23
N LEU A 142 -5.44 6.30 22.70
CA LEU A 142 -5.88 4.96 22.28
C LEU A 142 -7.10 4.44 23.03
N LEU A 143 -7.29 4.86 24.29
CA LEU A 143 -8.37 4.36 25.16
C LEU A 143 -9.78 4.51 24.54
N PRO A 144 -10.12 5.59 23.83
CA PRO A 144 -11.41 5.71 23.14
C PRO A 144 -11.54 4.76 21.93
N ILE A 145 -10.43 4.43 21.28
CA ILE A 145 -10.39 3.65 20.03
C ILE A 145 -10.55 2.15 20.31
N THR A 146 -9.98 1.67 21.42
CA THR A 146 -10.00 0.24 21.78
C THR A 146 -11.21 -0.17 22.61
N SER A 147 -11.86 0.77 23.31
CA SER A 147 -13.03 0.50 24.17
C SER A 147 -14.36 0.34 23.41
N LEU A 148 -14.40 0.65 22.11
CA LEU A 148 -15.61 0.57 21.29
C LEU A 148 -15.88 -0.83 20.69
N ARG A 149 -14.99 -1.82 20.84
CA ARG A 149 -15.30 -3.23 20.52
C ARG A 149 -15.94 -3.91 21.72
N LYS A 150 -17.24 -3.63 21.97
CA LYS A 150 -18.09 -4.56 22.71
C LYS A 150 -18.27 -5.83 21.86
N ARG A 151 -18.11 -6.98 22.51
CA ARG A 151 -18.42 -8.31 21.97
C ARG A 151 -19.85 -8.40 21.49
#